data_AF-A0A2E0KKC4-F1
#
_entry.id   AF-A0A2E0KKC4-F1
#
_cell.length_a   1.000
_cell.length_b   1.000
_cell.length_c   1.000
_cell.angle_alpha   90.00
_cell.angle_beta   90.00
_cell.angle_gamma   90.00
#
_symmetry.space_group_name_H-M   'P 1'
#
loop_
_entity.id
_entity.type
_entity.pdbx_description
1 polymer ?
#
loop_
_entity_poly.entity_id
_entity_poly.type
_entity_poly.pdbx_seq_one_letter_code
_entity_poly.pdbx_strand_id
1 'polypeptide(L)'
;MKNLRNIFKSLLFFCFLMQADALYEDLDKEELERLEYLADNIRCPMCSYGNLSSSNAPISSDLKQEIASLINQGYSDQEIFDFMQDRYGDYILLDTNIEDNRSIFLIPLVVLVISILLVTTYTIRKSK
;
A
#
# COMPACT_ATOMS: atom_id res chain seq x y z
N MET A 1 -33.91 -31.85 -6.30
CA MET A 1 -33.92 -30.37 -6.11
C MET A 1 -34.01 -29.92 -4.64
N LYS A 2 -34.54 -30.69 -3.69
CA LYS A 2 -34.61 -30.31 -2.26
C LYS A 2 -33.24 -30.32 -1.56
N ASN A 3 -32.34 -31.24 -1.95
CA ASN A 3 -31.00 -31.35 -1.37
C ASN A 3 -30.08 -30.19 -1.74
N LEU A 4 -30.23 -29.59 -2.92
CA LEU A 4 -29.41 -28.45 -3.36
C LEU A 4 -29.68 -27.18 -2.53
N ARG A 5 -30.96 -26.97 -2.16
CA ARG A 5 -31.37 -25.88 -1.27
C ARG A 5 -30.86 -26.07 0.15
N ASN A 6 -30.75 -27.32 0.62
CA ASN A 6 -30.24 -27.63 1.95
C ASN A 6 -28.71 -27.54 2.02
N ILE A 7 -28.00 -27.91 0.94
CA ILE A 7 -26.55 -27.71 0.81
C ILE A 7 -26.23 -26.21 0.82
N PHE A 8 -27.00 -25.39 0.11
CA PHE A 8 -26.81 -23.93 0.09
C PHE A 8 -27.05 -23.29 1.46
N LYS A 9 -28.07 -23.75 2.20
CA LYS A 9 -28.32 -23.31 3.59
C LYS A 9 -27.21 -23.75 4.56
N SER A 10 -26.67 -24.96 4.38
CA SER A 10 -25.57 -25.47 5.20
C SER A 10 -24.26 -24.73 4.93
N LEU A 11 -24.00 -24.35 3.67
CA LEU A 11 -22.85 -23.52 3.27
C LEU A 11 -22.95 -22.10 3.83
N LEU A 12 -24.14 -21.49 3.79
CA LEU A 12 -24.39 -20.19 4.41
C LEU A 12 -24.21 -20.22 5.94
N PHE A 13 -24.60 -21.32 6.60
CA PHE A 13 -24.41 -21.48 8.04
C PHE A 13 -22.93 -21.66 8.42
N PHE A 14 -22.15 -22.37 7.60
CA PHE A 14 -20.72 -22.60 7.86
C PHE A 14 -19.88 -21.33 7.69
N CYS A 15 -20.28 -20.42 6.80
CA CYS A 15 -19.61 -19.13 6.60
C CYS A 15 -19.75 -18.19 7.81
N PHE A 16 -20.80 -18.36 8.62
CA PHE A 16 -21.10 -17.50 9.77
C PHE A 16 -20.22 -17.81 11.01
N LEU A 17 -19.51 -18.94 11.03
CA LEU A 17 -18.66 -19.33 12.17
C LEU A 17 -17.21 -18.83 12.08
N MET A 18 -16.85 -18.13 10.99
CA MET A 18 -15.56 -17.42 10.92
C MET A 18 -15.69 -16.09 11.70
N GLN A 19 -15.67 -16.18 13.03
CA GLN A 19 -15.28 -15.02 13.83
C GLN A 19 -13.77 -14.89 13.74
N ALA A 20 -13.30 -13.75 13.26
CA ALA A 20 -11.89 -13.38 13.32
C ALA A 20 -11.56 -13.03 14.77
N ASP A 21 -10.57 -13.73 15.34
CA ASP A 21 -10.03 -13.41 16.65
C ASP A 21 -9.38 -12.02 16.63
N ALA A 22 -9.60 -11.24 17.69
CA ALA A 22 -8.90 -9.99 17.91
C ALA A 22 -7.42 -10.31 18.16
N LEU A 23 -6.57 -9.96 17.20
CA LEU A 23 -5.18 -10.39 17.11
C LEU A 23 -4.21 -9.56 17.99
N TYR A 24 -4.74 -8.58 18.75
CA TYR A 24 -3.97 -7.61 19.53
C TYR A 24 -4.64 -7.40 20.88
N GLU A 25 -4.24 -8.20 21.89
CA GLU A 25 -4.80 -8.12 23.24
C GLU A 25 -4.07 -7.08 24.12
N ASP A 26 -2.85 -6.70 23.71
CA ASP A 26 -1.95 -5.84 24.49
C ASP A 26 -2.00 -4.34 24.11
N LEU A 27 -2.67 -3.98 23.00
CA LEU A 27 -2.75 -2.60 22.51
C LEU A 27 -4.01 -1.92 23.03
N ASP A 28 -3.89 -0.66 23.47
CA ASP A 28 -5.05 0.17 23.76
C ASP A 28 -5.77 0.65 22.48
N LYS A 29 -6.86 1.40 22.61
CA LYS A 29 -7.62 1.89 21.44
C LYS A 29 -6.82 2.86 20.58
N GLU A 30 -6.02 3.72 21.18
CA GLU A 30 -5.22 4.73 20.49
C GLU A 30 -4.06 4.06 19.74
N GLU A 31 -3.40 3.11 20.39
CA GLU A 31 -2.35 2.28 19.81
C GLU A 31 -2.88 1.38 18.69
N LEU A 32 -4.11 0.90 18.78
CA LEU A 32 -4.76 0.13 17.71
C LEU A 32 -5.05 1.01 16.48
N GLU A 33 -5.57 2.22 16.68
CA GLU A 33 -5.75 3.20 15.60
C GLU A 33 -4.41 3.57 14.95
N ARG A 34 -3.35 3.68 15.77
CA ARG A 34 -1.99 3.94 15.32
C ARG A 34 -1.41 2.79 14.51
N LEU A 35 -1.62 1.55 14.95
CA LEU A 35 -1.27 0.35 14.19
C LEU A 35 -1.99 0.31 12.83
N GLU A 36 -3.29 0.62 12.81
CA GLU A 36 -4.09 0.65 11.58
C GLU A 36 -3.57 1.73 10.61
N TYR A 37 -3.28 2.93 11.12
CA TYR A 37 -2.66 4.01 10.35
C TYR A 37 -1.31 3.60 9.74
N LEU A 38 -0.43 2.99 10.53
CA LEU A 38 0.88 2.51 10.04
C LEU A 38 0.70 1.42 8.98
N ALA A 39 -0.19 0.45 9.23
CA ALA A 39 -0.46 -0.64 8.30
C ALA A 39 -1.13 -0.18 6.99
N ASP A 40 -1.86 0.94 7.00
CA ASP A 40 -2.42 1.55 5.80
C ASP A 40 -1.38 2.26 4.94
N ASN A 41 -0.27 2.73 5.54
CA ASN A 41 0.82 3.44 4.86
C ASN A 41 2.03 2.55 4.53
N ILE A 42 1.99 1.28 4.92
CA ILE A 42 3.00 0.27 4.63
C ILE A 42 2.46 -0.71 3.58
N ARG A 43 3.25 -1.03 2.56
CA ARG A 43 2.96 -2.07 1.56
C ARG A 43 3.34 -3.44 2.09
N CYS A 44 2.62 -4.48 1.66
CA CYS A 44 3.07 -5.85 1.85
C CYS A 44 4.06 -6.24 0.74
N PRO A 45 5.35 -6.53 1.04
CA PRO A 45 6.39 -6.76 0.02
C PRO A 45 6.19 -8.04 -0.80
N MET A 46 5.47 -9.03 -0.26
CA MET A 46 5.20 -10.31 -0.94
C MET A 46 3.80 -10.39 -1.54
N CYS A 47 3.01 -9.32 -1.43
CA CYS A 47 1.65 -9.29 -1.94
C CYS A 47 1.64 -8.61 -3.31
N SER A 48 0.83 -9.13 -4.24
CA SER A 48 0.80 -8.61 -5.61
C SER A 48 0.51 -7.10 -5.67
N TYR A 49 -0.47 -6.64 -4.88
CA TYR A 49 -0.87 -5.24 -4.76
C TYR A 49 -1.61 -5.05 -3.43
N GLY A 50 -1.43 -3.90 -2.77
CA GLY A 50 -2.21 -3.51 -1.58
C GLY A 50 -1.37 -3.05 -0.40
N ASN A 51 -2.03 -2.41 0.56
CA ASN A 51 -1.44 -2.04 1.84
C ASN A 51 -1.40 -3.25 2.80
N LEU A 52 -0.62 -3.12 3.86
CA LEU A 52 -0.44 -4.16 4.87
C LEU A 52 -1.77 -4.41 5.60
N SER A 53 -2.50 -3.34 5.91
CA SER A 53 -3.84 -3.36 6.52
C SER A 53 -4.80 -4.34 5.81
N SER A 54 -4.99 -4.22 4.49
CA SER A 54 -5.94 -5.04 3.72
C SER A 54 -5.43 -6.42 3.32
N SER A 55 -4.14 -6.71 3.53
CA SER A 55 -3.54 -7.98 3.12
C SER A 55 -3.75 -9.09 4.15
N ASN A 56 -4.24 -10.24 3.66
CA ASN A 56 -4.40 -11.50 4.40
C ASN A 56 -3.26 -12.51 4.14
N ALA A 57 -2.11 -12.06 3.65
CA ALA A 57 -0.94 -12.94 3.49
C ALA A 57 -0.36 -13.32 4.88
N PRO A 58 0.22 -14.52 5.05
CA PRO A 58 0.87 -14.91 6.32
C PRO A 58 1.90 -13.88 6.79
N ILE A 59 2.74 -13.39 5.87
CA ILE A 59 3.74 -12.34 6.15
C ILE A 59 3.13 -11.00 6.59
N SER A 60 1.89 -10.71 6.19
CA SER A 60 1.19 -9.49 6.61
C SER A 60 0.92 -9.51 8.11
N SER A 61 0.54 -10.68 8.63
CA SER A 61 0.32 -10.88 10.06
C SER A 61 1.61 -10.71 10.86
N ASP A 62 2.71 -11.29 10.38
CA ASP A 62 4.02 -11.19 11.04
C ASP A 62 4.50 -9.73 11.12
N LEU A 63 4.35 -8.97 10.04
CA LEU A 63 4.71 -7.56 9.99
C LEU A 63 3.83 -6.70 10.91
N LYS A 64 2.50 -6.94 10.96
CA LYS A 64 1.62 -6.21 11.87
C LYS A 64 1.94 -6.50 13.34
N GLN A 65 2.31 -7.74 13.67
CA GLN A 65 2.79 -8.09 15.01
C GLN A 65 4.10 -7.39 15.35
N GLU A 66 5.01 -7.25 14.39
CA GLU A 66 6.24 -6.50 14.59
C GLU A 66 5.95 -5.01 14.82
N ILE A 67 5.06 -4.39 14.03
CA ILE A 67 4.63 -2.99 14.24
C ILE A 67 3.99 -2.84 15.63
N ALA A 68 3.09 -3.75 16.02
CA ALA A 68 2.47 -3.74 17.35
C ALA A 68 3.53 -3.82 18.47
N SER A 69 4.55 -4.65 18.30
CA SER A 69 5.66 -4.74 19.25
C SER A 69 6.46 -3.44 19.34
N LEU A 70 6.70 -2.74 18.22
CA LEU A 70 7.40 -1.47 18.19
C LEU A 70 6.59 -0.35 18.85
N ILE A 71 5.26 -0.33 18.64
CA ILE A 71 4.35 0.59 19.33
C ILE A 71 4.44 0.38 20.84
N ASN A 72 4.36 -0.86 21.31
CA ASN A 72 4.49 -1.21 22.72
C ASN A 72 5.86 -0.86 23.32
N GLN A 73 6.91 -0.83 22.49
CA GLN A 73 8.25 -0.40 22.90
C GLN A 73 8.39 1.14 22.98
N GLY A 74 7.36 1.90 22.58
CA GLY A 74 7.34 3.36 22.64
C GLY A 74 7.98 4.06 21.45
N TYR A 75 8.18 3.36 20.32
CA TYR A 75 8.69 3.98 19.10
C TYR A 75 7.67 4.97 18.53
N SER A 76 8.15 6.06 17.94
CA SER A 76 7.34 7.01 17.17
C SER A 76 7.02 6.50 15.76
N ASP A 77 6.02 7.11 15.08
CA ASP A 77 5.59 6.66 13.75
C ASP A 77 6.72 6.76 12.72
N GLN A 78 7.50 7.84 12.78
CA GLN A 78 8.65 8.04 11.90
C GLN A 78 9.73 6.99 12.13
N GLU A 79 10.04 6.68 13.39
CA GLU A 79 11.02 5.63 13.71
C GLU A 79 10.55 4.24 13.23
N ILE A 80 9.25 3.97 13.28
CA ILE A 80 8.68 2.73 12.74
C ILE A 80 8.78 2.71 11.22
N PHE A 81 8.49 3.82 10.53
CA PHE A 81 8.67 3.90 9.07
C PHE A 81 10.12 3.73 8.66
N ASP A 82 11.05 4.40 9.33
CA ASP A 82 12.49 4.28 9.10
C ASP A 82 12.98 2.84 9.34
N PHE A 83 12.51 2.21 10.43
CA PHE A 83 12.83 0.81 10.73
C PHE A 83 12.33 -0.15 9.64
N MET A 84 11.11 0.07 9.15
CA MET A 84 10.56 -0.73 8.07
C MET A 84 11.32 -0.51 6.76
N GLN A 85 11.68 0.74 6.44
CA GLN A 85 12.45 1.07 5.26
C GLN A 85 13.86 0.49 5.30
N ASP A 86 14.58 0.61 6.42
CA ASP A 86 15.96 0.10 6.56
C ASP A 86 16.01 -1.43 6.36
N ARG A 87 14.99 -2.15 6.83
CA ARG A 87 14.94 -3.61 6.74
C ARG A 87 14.36 -4.15 5.43
N TYR A 88 13.30 -3.53 4.91
CA TYR A 88 12.53 -4.05 3.77
C TYR A 88 12.69 -3.23 2.48
N GLY A 89 13.41 -2.11 2.55
CA GLY A 89 13.77 -1.24 1.43
C GLY A 89 12.78 -0.11 1.16
N ASP A 90 13.18 0.83 0.30
CA ASP A 90 12.46 2.07 0.01
C ASP A 90 11.03 1.89 -0.54
N TYR A 91 10.74 0.73 -1.12
CA TYR A 91 9.43 0.44 -1.72
C TYR A 91 8.38 -0.01 -0.70
N ILE A 92 8.76 -0.27 0.56
CA ILE A 92 7.81 -0.70 1.58
C ILE A 92 6.86 0.43 2.00
N LEU A 93 7.30 1.68 1.96
CA LEU A 93 6.46 2.82 2.28
C LEU A 93 5.57 3.17 1.08
N LEU A 94 4.30 3.46 1.34
CA LEU A 94 3.39 3.95 0.31
C LEU A 94 3.74 5.38 -0.11
N ASP A 95 4.31 6.16 0.80
CA ASP A 95 4.81 7.50 0.48
C ASP A 95 6.14 7.41 -0.24
N THR A 96 6.11 7.72 -1.53
CA THR A 96 7.31 7.86 -2.35
C THR A 96 7.68 9.32 -2.29
N ASN A 97 8.65 9.66 -1.44
CA ASN A 97 9.17 11.01 -1.23
C ASN A 97 9.40 11.70 -2.60
N ILE A 98 8.45 12.57 -3.00
CA ILE A 98 8.35 13.12 -4.37
C ILE A 98 9.47 14.15 -4.62
N GLU A 99 10.20 14.53 -3.58
CA GLU A 99 11.24 15.56 -3.59
C GLU A 99 12.34 15.25 -4.63
N ASP A 100 12.74 13.99 -4.81
CA ASP A 100 13.90 13.65 -5.65
C ASP A 100 13.60 13.55 -7.16
N ASN A 101 12.32 13.46 -7.55
CA ASN A 101 11.93 13.16 -8.93
C ASN A 101 11.11 14.27 -9.60
N ARG A 102 11.06 15.47 -9.03
CA ARG A 102 10.27 16.59 -9.58
C ARG A 102 10.65 16.93 -11.03
N SER A 103 11.91 16.70 -11.42
CA SER A 103 12.43 16.96 -12.77
C SER A 103 11.80 16.06 -13.84
N ILE A 104 11.35 14.85 -13.51
CA ILE A 104 10.71 13.92 -14.46
C ILE A 104 9.39 14.49 -15.00
N PHE A 105 8.69 15.29 -14.20
CA PHE A 105 7.45 15.96 -14.62
C PHE A 105 7.67 17.05 -15.68
N LEU A 106 8.90 17.53 -15.90
CA LEU A 106 9.22 18.49 -16.96
C LEU A 106 9.41 17.83 -18.33
N ILE A 107 9.62 16.51 -18.38
CA ILE A 107 9.89 15.77 -19.64
C ILE A 107 8.74 15.93 -20.65
N PRO A 108 7.44 15.78 -20.29
CA PRO A 108 6.34 15.96 -21.24
C PRO A 108 6.29 17.37 -21.83
N LEU A 109 6.59 18.40 -21.03
CA LEU A 109 6.62 19.80 -21.47
C LEU A 109 7.73 20.02 -22.51
N VAL A 110 8.94 19.50 -22.25
CA VAL A 110 10.09 19.64 -23.15
C VAL A 110 9.81 18.95 -24.49
N VAL A 111 9.28 17.73 -24.47
CA VAL A 111 8.93 16.97 -25.69
C VAL A 111 7.87 17.72 -26.51
N LEU A 112 6.88 18.31 -25.85
CA LEU A 112 5.84 19.10 -26.52
C LEU A 112 6.43 20.34 -27.21
N VAL A 113 7.31 21.09 -26.53
CA VAL A 113 7.96 22.28 -27.10
C VAL A 113 8.83 21.91 -28.31
N ILE A 114 9.65 20.86 -28.18
CA ILE A 114 10.49 20.37 -29.29
C ILE A 114 9.62 19.95 -30.48
N SER A 115 8.52 19.24 -30.24
CA SER A 115 7.61 18.79 -31.29
C SER A 115 6.99 19.95 -32.06
N ILE A 116 6.54 20.99 -31.35
CA ILE A 116 5.97 22.20 -31.98
C ILE A 116 7.04 22.94 -32.81
N LEU A 117 8.24 23.11 -32.28
CA LEU A 117 9.35 23.77 -32.99
C LEU A 117 9.75 23.00 -34.26
N LEU A 118 9.81 21.67 -34.21
CA LEU A 118 10.12 20.85 -35.38
C LEU A 118 9.05 20.95 -36.46
N VAL A 119 7.76 20.88 -36.08
CA VAL A 119 6.65 20.98 -37.05
C VAL A 119 6.61 22.36 -37.70
N THR A 120 6.72 23.43 -36.91
CA THR A 120 6.69 24.81 -37.42
C THR A 120 7.88 25.12 -38.32
N THR A 121 9.09 24.71 -37.95
CA THR A 121 10.27 24.92 -38.81
C THR A 121 10.20 24.10 -40.10
N TYR A 122 9.66 22.88 -40.05
CA TYR A 122 9.45 22.05 -41.24
C TYR A 122 8.41 22.63 -42.20
N THR A 123 7.27 23.11 -41.71
CA THR A 123 6.22 23.72 -42.56
C THR A 123 6.69 25.03 -43.19
N ILE A 124 7.42 25.86 -42.45
CA ILE A 124 8.00 27.11 -42.98
C ILE A 124 9.06 26.81 -44.05
N ARG A 125 9.91 25.79 -43.84
CA ARG A 125 10.92 25.38 -44.85
C ARG A 125 10.31 24.79 -46.12
N LYS A 126 9.20 24.06 -46.03
CA LYS A 126 8.50 23.48 -47.19
C LYS A 126 7.68 24.51 -47.98
N SER A 127 7.19 25.55 -47.31
CA SER A 127 6.39 26.61 -47.94
C SER A 127 7.22 27.65 -48.70
N LYS A 128 8.55 27.53 -48.66
CA LYS A 128 9.49 28.40 -49.36
C LYS A 128 10.19 27.59 -50.46
#